data_AF-A0A2N1DIM3-F1
#
_entry.id   AF-A0A2N1DIM3-F1
#
_cell.length_a   1.000
_cell.length_b   1.000
_cell.length_c   1.000
_cell.angle_alpha   90.00
_cell.angle_beta   90.00
_cell.angle_gamma   90.00
#
_symmetry.space_group_name_H-M   'P 1'
#
loop_
_entity.id
_entity.type
_entity.pdbx_description
1 polymer ?
#
loop_
_entity_poly.entity_id
_entity_poly.type
_entity_poly.pdbx_seq_one_letter_code
_entity_poly.pdbx_strand_id
1 'polypeptide(L)'
;MSKVTNILLGFILLLVLLNLALTGSLLLKQTPVPTPAVVNDRVEESLDALVAQVWGKKVIDMYNGQEHQALYALFNDQAKVKISHKQLETQLKKLYQLFGEIEESAFVSANKIGEKGNERYYKLLFNIRVKETGKRSAALTISVIVKDNIVSLYGVRLNASQSLE
;
A
#
# COMPACT_ATOMS: atom_id res chain seq x y z
N MET A 1 9.36 -42.96 -28.12
CA MET A 1 8.64 -42.02 -27.23
C MET A 1 7.39 -42.69 -26.70
N SER A 2 7.19 -42.73 -25.38
CA SER A 2 6.09 -43.48 -24.78
C SER A 2 4.76 -42.76 -25.00
N LYS A 3 3.66 -43.51 -25.15
CA LYS A 3 2.30 -42.96 -25.34
C LYS A 3 1.92 -41.96 -24.24
N VAL A 4 2.48 -42.14 -23.04
CA VAL A 4 2.27 -41.28 -21.87
C VAL A 4 2.87 -39.88 -22.08
N THR A 5 4.04 -39.78 -22.71
CA THR A 5 4.70 -38.48 -22.99
C THR A 5 3.87 -37.63 -23.95
N ASN A 6 3.23 -38.25 -24.94
CA ASN A 6 2.38 -37.54 -25.91
C ASN A 6 1.06 -37.05 -25.27
N ILE A 7 0.50 -37.82 -24.33
CA ILE A 7 -0.69 -37.43 -23.56
C ILE A 7 -0.37 -36.26 -22.63
N LEU A 8 0.78 -36.31 -21.96
CA LEU A 8 1.22 -35.24 -21.05
C LEU A 8 1.49 -33.92 -21.81
N LEU A 9 2.15 -34.00 -22.97
CA LEU A 9 2.36 -32.84 -23.85
C LEU A 9 1.04 -32.23 -24.34
N GLY A 10 0.06 -33.06 -24.68
CA GLY A 10 -1.29 -32.59 -25.05
C GLY A 10 -1.98 -31.84 -23.89
N PHE A 11 -1.85 -32.35 -22.66
CA PHE A 11 -2.42 -31.71 -21.48
C PHE A 11 -1.75 -30.37 -21.15
N ILE A 12 -0.42 -30.29 -21.26
CA ILE A 12 0.33 -29.05 -21.05
C ILE A 12 -0.04 -28.00 -22.10
N LEU A 13 -0.15 -28.41 -23.38
CA LEU A 13 -0.55 -27.50 -24.46
C LEU A 13 -1.97 -26.96 -24.24
N LEU A 14 -2.90 -27.81 -23.81
CA LEU A 14 -4.27 -27.40 -23.49
C LEU A 14 -4.29 -26.38 -22.34
N LEU A 15 -3.51 -26.62 -21.28
CA LEU A 15 -3.43 -25.71 -20.13
C LEU A 15 -2.84 -24.34 -20.52
N VAL A 16 -1.81 -24.32 -21.38
CA VAL A 16 -1.22 -23.07 -21.88
C VAL A 16 -2.23 -22.31 -22.74
N LEU A 17 -2.95 -22.98 -23.65
CA LEU A 17 -3.98 -22.36 -24.48
C LEU A 17 -5.14 -21.80 -23.65
N LEU A 18 -5.57 -22.51 -22.60
CA LEU A 18 -6.61 -22.04 -21.70
C LEU A 18 -6.17 -20.78 -20.92
N ASN A 19 -4.92 -20.76 -20.45
CA ASN A 19 -4.36 -19.63 -19.71
C ASN A 19 -4.17 -18.40 -20.62
N LEU A 20 -3.80 -18.59 -21.89
CA LEU A 20 -3.77 -17.52 -22.89
C LEU A 20 -5.18 -17.00 -23.23
N ALA A 21 -6.18 -17.87 -23.37
CA ALA A 21 -7.55 -17.43 -23.65
C ALA A 21 -8.15 -16.62 -22.49
N LEU A 22 -7.89 -17.02 -21.25
CA LEU A 22 -8.29 -16.28 -20.04
C LEU A 22 -7.59 -14.92 -19.93
N THR A 23 -6.28 -14.86 -20.24
CA THR A 23 -5.51 -13.61 -20.20
C THR A 23 -5.85 -12.67 -21.35
N GLY A 24 -6.15 -13.21 -22.54
CA GLY A 24 -6.55 -12.42 -23.73
C GLY A 24 -7.95 -11.82 -23.62
N SER A 25 -8.88 -12.48 -22.93
CA SER A 25 -10.24 -11.97 -22.69
C SER A 25 -10.28 -10.69 -21.84
N LEU A 26 -9.28 -10.48 -20.97
CA LEU A 26 -9.14 -9.25 -20.18
C LEU A 26 -8.55 -8.08 -20.97
N LEU A 27 -7.87 -8.34 -22.08
CA LEU A 27 -7.19 -7.32 -22.90
C LEU A 27 -8.06 -6.76 -24.05
N LEU A 28 -9.13 -7.48 -24.43
CA LEU A 28 -10.05 -7.08 -25.51
C LEU A 28 -11.27 -6.26 -25.04
N LYS A 29 -11.37 -5.91 -23.75
CA LYS A 29 -12.41 -5.01 -23.23
C LYS A 29 -12.03 -3.53 -23.20
N GLN A 30 -10.91 -3.14 -23.81
CA GLN A 30 -10.55 -1.73 -24.00
C GLN A 30 -10.78 -1.31 -25.45
N THR A 31 -12.04 -1.13 -25.83
CA THR A 31 -12.38 -0.34 -27.02
C THR A 31 -12.30 1.15 -26.64
N PRO A 32 -11.54 2.00 -27.36
CA PRO A 32 -11.55 3.44 -27.13
C PRO A 32 -12.84 4.01 -27.72
N VAL A 33 -13.77 4.41 -26.87
CA VAL A 33 -14.96 5.16 -27.28
C VAL A 33 -14.59 6.65 -27.33
N PRO A 34 -14.84 7.36 -28.45
CA PRO A 34 -14.60 8.80 -28.52
C PRO A 34 -15.52 9.54 -27.55
N THR A 35 -14.91 10.30 -26.67
CA THR A 35 -15.49 11.07 -25.59
C THR A 35 -16.40 12.18 -26.12
N PRO A 36 -17.72 12.20 -25.84
CA PRO A 36 -18.37 13.46 -25.55
C PRO A 36 -17.94 13.88 -24.15
N ALA A 37 -17.45 15.12 -24.01
CA ALA A 37 -17.06 15.72 -22.74
C ALA A 37 -18.23 15.67 -21.74
N VAL A 38 -18.27 14.60 -20.96
CA VAL A 38 -19.01 14.55 -19.71
C VAL A 38 -17.96 14.81 -18.66
N VAL A 39 -17.95 16.05 -18.17
CA VAL A 39 -17.40 16.43 -16.87
C VAL A 39 -18.15 15.58 -15.85
N ASN A 40 -17.73 14.34 -15.69
CA ASN A 40 -18.09 13.51 -14.57
C ASN A 40 -17.13 13.91 -13.48
N ASP A 41 -17.52 14.98 -12.81
CA ASP A 41 -17.06 15.37 -11.48
C ASP A 41 -17.51 14.28 -10.50
N ARG A 42 -17.00 13.05 -10.70
CA ARG A 42 -16.89 12.09 -9.62
C ARG A 42 -15.74 12.61 -8.79
N VAL A 43 -16.07 13.53 -7.89
CA VAL A 43 -15.30 13.75 -6.69
C VAL A 43 -15.25 12.38 -6.00
N GLU A 44 -14.25 11.57 -6.34
CA GLU A 44 -13.78 10.54 -5.43
C GLU A 44 -13.64 11.29 -4.10
N GLU A 45 -14.39 10.88 -3.08
CA GLU A 45 -14.16 11.30 -1.70
C GLU A 45 -12.73 10.87 -1.36
N SER A 46 -11.78 11.69 -1.78
CA SER A 46 -10.39 11.58 -1.45
C SER A 46 -10.28 12.01 0.01
N LEU A 47 -9.50 11.27 0.78
CA LEU A 47 -9.16 11.73 2.10
C LEU A 47 -8.44 13.07 1.94
N ASP A 48 -8.94 14.10 2.63
CA ASP A 48 -8.36 15.44 2.60
C ASP A 48 -6.83 15.37 2.78
N ALA A 49 -6.10 16.00 1.86
CA ALA A 49 -4.64 16.06 1.89
C ALA A 49 -4.12 16.60 3.23
N LEU A 50 -4.84 17.52 3.87
CA LEU A 50 -4.50 18.03 5.20
C LEU A 50 -4.55 16.91 6.24
N VAL A 51 -5.62 16.11 6.24
CA VAL A 51 -5.77 14.95 7.14
C VAL A 51 -4.65 13.94 6.87
N ALA A 52 -4.34 13.68 5.61
CA ALA A 52 -3.24 12.78 5.25
C ALA A 52 -1.90 13.28 5.78
N GLN A 53 -1.59 14.56 5.63
CA GLN A 53 -0.36 15.17 6.14
C GLN A 53 -0.26 15.11 7.67
N VAL A 54 -1.36 15.38 8.40
CA VAL A 54 -1.39 15.25 9.86
C VAL A 54 -1.08 13.81 10.28
N TRP A 55 -1.66 12.82 9.61
CA TRP A 55 -1.37 11.41 9.86
C TRP A 55 0.06 11.03 9.52
N GLY A 56 0.59 11.54 8.40
CA GLY A 56 1.99 11.41 8.01
C GLY A 56 2.92 11.88 9.13
N LYS A 57 2.74 13.13 9.56
CA LYS A 57 3.53 13.73 10.64
C LYS A 57 3.43 12.91 11.93
N LYS A 58 2.21 12.54 12.34
CA LYS A 58 1.98 11.77 13.57
C LYS A 58 2.71 10.43 13.58
N VAL A 59 2.66 9.69 12.47
CA VAL A 59 3.37 8.40 12.36
C VAL A 59 4.88 8.60 12.34
N ILE A 60 5.37 9.64 11.65
CA ILE A 60 6.80 9.96 11.58
C ILE A 60 7.34 10.33 12.96
N ASP A 61 6.65 11.21 13.70
CA ASP A 61 7.06 11.63 15.04
C ASP A 61 7.19 10.42 15.98
N MET A 62 6.19 9.52 15.97
CA MET A 62 6.20 8.30 16.78
C MET A 62 7.28 7.30 16.33
N TYR A 63 7.55 7.20 15.03
CA TYR A 63 8.63 6.37 14.49
C TYR A 63 10.00 6.89 14.96
N ASN A 64 10.27 8.19 14.78
CA ASN A 64 11.53 8.83 15.16
C ASN A 64 11.74 8.78 16.68
N GLY A 65 10.68 9.00 17.48
CA GLY A 65 10.72 8.89 18.93
C GLY A 65 10.77 7.45 19.47
N GLN A 66 10.71 6.43 18.58
CA GLN A 66 10.61 5.01 18.97
C GLN A 66 9.42 4.72 19.90
N GLU A 67 8.33 5.49 19.77
CA GLU A 67 7.12 5.41 20.61
C GLU A 67 6.19 4.27 20.18
N HIS A 68 6.69 3.04 20.22
CA HIS A 68 5.98 1.86 19.74
C HIS A 68 4.60 1.66 20.38
N GLN A 69 4.43 2.02 21.67
CA GLN A 69 3.14 1.93 22.36
C GLN A 69 2.14 2.95 21.84
N ALA A 70 2.58 4.19 21.62
CA ALA A 70 1.74 5.25 21.07
C ALA A 70 1.31 4.91 19.63
N LEU A 71 2.25 4.43 18.82
CA LEU A 71 1.97 3.98 17.46
C LEU A 71 0.99 2.80 17.43
N TYR A 72 1.18 1.81 18.31
CA TYR A 72 0.27 0.67 18.45
C TYR A 72 -1.15 1.10 18.82
N ALA A 73 -1.29 2.10 19.69
CA ALA A 73 -2.58 2.61 20.12
C ALA A 73 -3.40 3.17 18.95
N LEU A 74 -2.75 3.72 17.91
CA LEU A 74 -3.41 4.24 16.71
C LEU A 74 -4.01 3.15 15.82
N PHE A 75 -3.55 1.91 15.95
CA PHE A 75 -4.07 0.82 15.13
C PHE A 75 -5.54 0.54 15.43
N ASN A 76 -6.31 0.33 14.38
CA ASN A 76 -7.66 -0.20 14.46
C ASN A 76 -7.64 -1.61 15.10
N ASP A 77 -8.71 -1.97 15.81
CA ASP A 77 -8.82 -3.26 16.48
C ASP A 77 -8.65 -4.46 15.54
N GLN A 78 -9.15 -4.36 14.30
CA GLN A 78 -8.96 -5.41 13.30
C GLN A 78 -7.48 -5.63 12.95
N ALA A 79 -6.67 -4.56 12.98
CA ALA A 79 -5.24 -4.67 12.73
C ALA A 79 -4.49 -5.20 13.96
N LYS A 80 -4.91 -4.81 15.17
CA LYS A 80 -4.37 -5.33 16.45
C LYS A 80 -4.55 -6.84 16.62
N VAL A 81 -5.55 -7.45 15.98
CA VAL A 81 -5.70 -8.91 15.91
C VAL A 81 -4.58 -9.57 15.09
N LYS A 82 -4.03 -8.88 14.08
CA LYS A 82 -3.02 -9.42 13.16
C LYS A 82 -1.58 -9.17 13.61
N ILE A 83 -1.35 -8.12 14.38
CA ILE A 83 -0.03 -7.75 14.88
C ILE A 83 -0.09 -7.46 16.38
N SER A 84 0.71 -8.17 17.16
CA SER A 84 0.88 -7.87 18.58
C SER A 84 1.79 -6.65 18.79
N HIS A 85 1.63 -5.98 19.92
CA HIS A 85 2.51 -4.87 20.31
C HIS A 85 4.00 -5.24 20.24
N LYS A 86 4.38 -6.42 20.75
CA LYS A 86 5.78 -6.90 20.73
C LYS A 86 6.31 -7.12 19.32
N GLN A 87 5.47 -7.62 18.39
CA GLN A 87 5.85 -7.75 16.99
C GLN A 87 6.05 -6.38 16.34
N LEU A 88 5.15 -5.41 16.60
CA LEU A 88 5.31 -4.04 16.11
C LEU A 88 6.60 -3.41 16.63
N GLU A 89 6.86 -3.48 17.92
CA GLU A 89 8.08 -2.96 18.54
C GLU A 89 9.34 -3.56 17.89
N THR A 90 9.36 -4.89 17.72
CA THR A 90 10.48 -5.58 17.09
C THR A 90 10.69 -5.13 15.64
N GLN A 91 9.61 -4.98 14.88
CA GLN A 91 9.68 -4.50 13.49
C GLN A 91 10.11 -3.04 13.42
N LEU A 92 9.62 -2.18 14.31
CA LEU A 92 9.96 -0.76 14.37
C LEU A 92 11.45 -0.56 14.67
N LYS A 93 11.99 -1.29 15.65
CA LYS A 93 13.42 -1.27 15.97
C LYS A 93 14.28 -1.69 14.79
N LYS A 94 13.88 -2.76 14.08
CA LYS A 94 14.58 -3.20 12.85
C LYS A 94 14.53 -2.15 11.75
N LEU A 95 13.37 -1.51 11.54
CA LEU A 95 13.25 -0.43 10.58
C LEU A 95 14.14 0.76 10.97
N TYR A 96 14.19 1.13 12.24
CA TYR A 96 15.06 2.22 12.72
C TYR A 96 16.55 1.88 12.56
N GLN A 97 16.95 0.63 12.79
CA GLN A 97 18.32 0.19 12.52
C GLN A 97 18.70 0.27 11.03
N LEU A 98 17.74 0.02 10.13
CA LEU A 98 17.97 0.01 8.69
C LEU A 98 17.90 1.41 8.06
N PHE A 99 17.00 2.26 8.53
CA PHE A 99 16.70 3.55 7.93
C PHE A 99 17.14 4.74 8.78
N GLY A 100 17.27 4.57 10.09
CA GLY A 100 17.51 5.66 11.03
C GLY A 100 16.30 6.59 11.14
N GLU A 101 16.55 7.83 11.53
CA GLU A 101 15.52 8.86 11.61
C GLU A 101 15.02 9.24 10.22
N ILE A 102 13.73 9.57 10.14
CA ILE A 102 13.13 10.26 8.98
C ILE A 102 13.38 11.75 9.16
N GLU A 103 14.20 12.33 8.29
CA GLU A 103 14.63 13.74 8.36
C GLU A 103 13.64 14.67 7.64
N GLU A 104 13.13 14.23 6.49
CA GLU A 104 12.22 15.00 5.66
C GLU A 104 11.09 14.11 5.15
N SER A 105 9.92 14.70 4.93
CA SER A 105 8.80 14.01 4.30
C SER A 105 8.03 14.94 3.36
N ALA A 106 7.58 14.39 2.24
CA ALA A 106 6.74 15.06 1.26
C ALA A 106 5.54 14.17 0.94
N PHE A 107 4.33 14.71 1.15
CA PHE A 107 3.09 14.04 0.79
C PHE A 107 3.00 13.89 -0.74
N VAL A 108 2.62 12.69 -1.19
CA VAL A 108 2.47 12.37 -2.62
C VAL A 108 0.99 12.23 -2.98
N SER A 109 0.26 11.35 -2.28
CA SER A 109 -1.13 11.05 -2.62
C SER A 109 -1.87 10.36 -1.48
N ALA A 110 -3.20 10.50 -1.47
CA ALA A 110 -4.10 9.73 -0.61
C ALA A 110 -5.13 9.01 -1.49
N ASN A 111 -4.94 7.71 -1.68
CA ASN A 111 -5.73 6.92 -2.62
C ASN A 111 -6.70 6.02 -1.87
N LYS A 112 -7.99 6.04 -2.21
CA LYS A 112 -8.95 5.06 -1.70
C LYS A 112 -8.61 3.70 -2.31
N ILE A 113 -8.39 2.69 -1.46
CA ILE A 113 -8.00 1.33 -1.88
C ILE A 113 -9.11 0.31 -1.69
N GLY A 114 -10.21 0.69 -1.06
CA GLY A 114 -11.36 -0.17 -0.86
C GLY A 114 -12.41 0.42 0.06
N GLU A 115 -13.54 -0.26 0.13
CA GLU A 115 -14.65 0.05 1.01
C GLU A 115 -15.32 -1.24 1.45
N LYS A 116 -15.74 -1.31 2.71
CA LYS A 116 -16.50 -2.44 3.25
C LYS A 116 -17.48 -1.93 4.30
N GLY A 117 -18.78 -1.98 3.99
CA GLY A 117 -19.80 -1.41 4.89
C GLY A 117 -19.57 0.09 5.05
N ASN A 118 -19.46 0.57 6.29
CA ASN A 118 -19.15 1.98 6.59
C ASN A 118 -17.64 2.27 6.74
N GLU A 119 -16.77 1.32 6.41
CA GLU A 119 -15.32 1.46 6.49
C GLU A 119 -14.75 1.79 5.11
N ARG A 120 -14.09 2.95 5.00
CA ARG A 120 -13.34 3.36 3.80
C ARG A 120 -11.84 3.22 4.06
N TYR A 121 -11.14 2.56 3.14
CA TYR A 121 -9.72 2.24 3.28
C TYR A 121 -8.92 3.16 2.37
N TYR A 122 -7.89 3.81 2.91
CA TYR A 122 -7.02 4.71 2.15
C TYR A 122 -5.55 4.32 2.31
N LYS A 123 -4.78 4.58 1.27
CA LYS A 123 -3.32 4.48 1.25
C LYS A 123 -2.72 5.86 1.04
N LEU A 124 -1.97 6.32 2.04
CA LEU A 124 -1.25 7.58 2.04
C LEU A 124 0.21 7.31 1.66
N LEU A 125 0.70 8.01 0.65
CA LEU A 125 2.05 7.85 0.13
C LEU A 125 2.87 9.10 0.43
N PHE A 126 4.08 8.88 0.94
CA PHE A 126 5.06 9.92 1.23
C PHE A 126 6.41 9.53 0.64
N ASN A 127 7.06 10.49 0.01
CA ASN A 127 8.50 10.42 -0.23
C ASN A 127 9.20 10.94 1.02
N ILE A 128 10.23 10.25 1.47
CA ILE A 128 10.93 10.61 2.69
C ILE A 128 12.44 10.59 2.49
N ARG A 129 13.14 11.39 3.29
CA ARG A 129 14.58 11.29 3.48
C ARG A 129 14.87 10.62 4.81
N VAL A 130 15.83 9.71 4.83
CA VAL A 130 16.24 8.99 6.03
C VAL A 130 17.75 9.04 6.24
N LYS A 131 18.18 8.85 7.48
CA LYS A 131 19.56 9.09 7.93
C LYS A 131 20.56 7.98 7.53
N GLU A 132 20.20 6.71 7.67
CA GLU A 132 21.16 5.58 7.68
C GLU A 132 21.25 4.79 6.35
N THR A 133 20.45 5.11 5.33
CA THR A 133 20.50 4.38 4.06
C THR A 133 21.52 4.96 3.07
N GLY A 134 22.30 4.09 2.43
CA GLY A 134 23.21 4.48 1.34
C GLY A 134 22.51 5.19 0.16
N LYS A 135 21.19 5.00 0.01
CA LYS A 135 20.29 5.86 -0.77
C LYS A 135 19.40 6.62 0.22
N ARG A 136 19.69 7.88 0.51
CA ARG A 136 18.94 8.72 1.49
C ARG A 136 17.44 8.84 1.23
N SER A 137 16.95 8.38 0.08
CA SER A 137 15.54 8.44 -0.30
C SER A 137 14.82 7.12 -0.03
N ALA A 138 13.65 7.21 0.61
CA ALA A 138 12.76 6.09 0.88
C ALA A 138 11.30 6.50 0.63
N ALA A 139 10.40 5.53 0.69
CA ALA A 139 8.96 5.72 0.60
C ALA A 139 8.29 5.23 1.90
N LEU A 140 7.46 6.10 2.48
CA LEU A 140 6.58 5.78 3.59
C LEU A 140 5.16 5.58 3.05
N THR A 141 4.58 4.43 3.34
CA THR A 141 3.18 4.12 3.05
C THR A 141 2.42 3.95 4.36
N ILE A 142 1.35 4.71 4.54
CA ILE A 142 0.45 4.60 5.69
C ILE A 142 -0.91 4.15 5.16
N SER A 143 -1.44 3.06 5.70
CA SER A 143 -2.79 2.60 5.40
C SER A 143 -3.70 3.02 6.55
N VAL A 144 -4.80 3.71 6.25
CA VAL A 144 -5.78 4.16 7.25
C VAL A 144 -7.19 3.65 6.91
N ILE A 145 -8.00 3.47 7.95
CA ILE A 145 -9.42 3.20 7.86
C ILE A 145 -10.16 4.43 8.37
N VAL A 146 -11.16 4.89 7.62
CA VAL A 146 -12.14 5.89 8.04
C VAL A 146 -13.46 5.19 8.30
N LYS A 147 -13.96 5.28 9.52
CA LYS A 147 -15.26 4.73 9.94
C LYS A 147 -15.96 5.76 10.80
N ASP A 148 -17.17 6.16 10.44
CA ASP A 148 -17.97 7.16 11.19
C ASP A 148 -17.17 8.44 11.47
N ASN A 149 -16.41 8.93 10.47
CA ASN A 149 -15.48 10.06 10.53
C ASN A 149 -14.28 9.91 11.48
N ILE A 150 -14.08 8.73 12.07
CA ILE A 150 -12.90 8.41 12.87
C ILE A 150 -11.86 7.75 11.96
N VAL A 151 -10.66 8.34 11.93
CA VAL A 151 -9.51 7.77 11.21
C VAL A 151 -8.70 6.91 12.17
N SER A 152 -8.33 5.71 11.75
CA SER A 152 -7.49 4.79 12.50
C SER A 152 -6.46 4.13 11.60
N LEU A 153 -5.33 3.72 12.18
CA LEU A 153 -4.23 3.13 11.44
C LEU A 153 -4.51 1.66 11.14
N TYR A 154 -4.23 1.23 9.91
CA TYR A 154 -4.30 -0.17 9.51
C TYR A 154 -2.92 -0.77 9.26
N GLY A 155 -1.96 0.04 8.83
CA GLY A 155 -0.61 -0.41 8.52
C GLY A 155 0.35 0.73 8.27
N VAL A 156 1.63 0.47 8.53
CA VAL A 156 2.75 1.36 8.21
C VAL A 156 3.81 0.53 7.49
N ARG A 157 4.37 1.07 6.42
CA ARG A 157 5.43 0.41 5.66
C ARG A 157 6.47 1.44 5.23
N LEU A 158 7.74 1.09 5.44
CA LEU A 158 8.90 1.84 4.98
C LEU A 158 9.65 1.00 3.94
N ASN A 159 9.94 1.56 2.77
CA ASN A 159 10.73 0.88 1.74
C ASN A 159 11.82 1.81 1.23
N ALA A 160 13.01 1.27 0.96
CA ALA A 160 14.04 2.02 0.24
C ALA A 160 13.57 2.31 -1.18
N SER A 161 13.81 3.52 -1.68
CA SER A 161 13.51 3.85 -3.07
C SER A 161 14.53 3.14 -3.97
N GLN A 162 14.06 2.29 -4.87
CA GLN A 162 14.92 1.80 -5.95
C GLN A 162 15.13 2.96 -6.92
N SER A 163 16.29 3.63 -6.83
CA SER A 163 16.76 4.48 -7.92
C SER A 163 16.84 3.61 -9.17
N LEU A 164 16.01 3.92 -10.16
CA LEU A 164 16.23 3.53 -11.55
C LEU A 164 17.41 4.39 -12.01
N GLU A 165 18.63 3.84 -11.91
CA GLU A 165 19.75 4.34 -12.71
C GLU A 165 19.67 3.75 -14.12
#